data_AF-A0A2P5B0Z0-F1
#
_entry.id   AF-A0A2P5B0Z0-F1
#
_cell.length_a   1.000
_cell.length_b   1.000
_cell.length_c   1.000
_cell.angle_alpha   90.00
_cell.angle_beta   90.00
_cell.angle_gamma   90.00
#
_symmetry.space_group_name_H-M   'P 1'
#
loop_
_entity.id
_entity.type
_entity.pdbx_description
1 polymer ?
#
loop_
_entity_poly.entity_id
_entity_poly.type
_entity_poly.pdbx_seq_one_letter_code
_entity_poly.pdbx_strand_id
1 'polypeptide(L)'
;MPEGTDDCDLFCDKSVCCKGVSYWLLYNMWTWEDIIYLFDMHDEEFHTIPLPDKFRRSKNYVLDEDTSLTQLNESLALFYHPTDKYKTVSPIEMWVMYESSEGQKCWSKFLSIDPIGGIYRTPILFWKSDELLMM
;
A
#
# COMPACT_ATOMS: atom_id res chain seq x y z
N MET A 1 -29.70 -6.37 -6.61
CA MET A 1 -29.30 -6.15 -5.22
C MET A 1 -27.89 -6.69 -5.12
N PRO A 2 -26.83 -5.89 -4.97
CA PRO A 2 -25.52 -6.45 -4.69
C PRO A 2 -25.52 -6.94 -3.26
N GLU A 3 -25.13 -8.20 -3.07
CA GLU A 3 -24.89 -8.83 -1.78
C GLU A 3 -23.89 -8.01 -0.97
N GLY A 4 -24.18 -7.83 0.32
CA GLY A 4 -23.25 -7.23 1.25
C GLY A 4 -21.98 -8.06 1.28
N THR A 5 -20.85 -7.42 1.01
CA THR A 5 -19.52 -7.95 1.31
C THR A 5 -19.45 -8.22 2.81
N ASP A 6 -19.41 -9.49 3.20
CA ASP A 6 -19.12 -9.87 4.59
C ASP A 6 -17.66 -9.45 4.88
N ASP A 7 -17.46 -8.59 5.89
CA ASP A 7 -16.15 -8.12 6.36
C ASP A 7 -15.21 -9.27 6.82
N CYS A 8 -15.75 -10.48 6.96
CA CYS A 8 -15.04 -11.66 7.45
C CYS A 8 -13.94 -12.16 6.50
N ASP A 9 -13.87 -11.66 5.27
CA ASP A 9 -12.93 -12.11 4.24
C ASP A 9 -11.76 -11.15 3.99
N LEU A 10 -11.59 -10.13 4.84
CA LEU A 10 -10.52 -9.13 4.73
C LEU A 10 -9.41 -9.44 5.74
N PHE A 11 -8.20 -9.73 5.24
CA PHE A 11 -7.02 -9.88 6.09
C PHE A 11 -6.30 -8.54 6.21
N CYS A 12 -6.13 -8.05 7.45
CA CYS A 12 -5.45 -6.79 7.76
C CYS A 12 -4.15 -7.08 8.51
N ASP A 13 -3.01 -6.80 7.87
CA ASP A 13 -1.71 -6.97 8.54
C ASP A 13 -1.18 -5.65 9.14
N LYS A 14 -1.48 -4.51 8.49
CA LYS A 14 -0.86 -3.22 8.83
C LYS A 14 -1.82 -2.05 8.61
N SER A 15 -1.89 -1.12 9.57
CA SER A 15 -2.66 0.12 9.49
C SER A 15 -1.79 1.35 9.75
N VAL A 16 -2.19 2.49 9.19
CA VAL A 16 -1.52 3.78 9.42
C VAL A 16 -2.56 4.88 9.54
N CYS A 17 -2.31 5.84 10.44
CA CYS A 17 -3.12 7.05 10.55
C CYS A 17 -2.35 8.23 9.95
N CYS A 18 -2.99 8.97 9.05
CA CYS A 18 -2.41 10.15 8.42
C CYS A 18 -3.49 11.24 8.29
N LYS A 19 -3.21 12.44 8.81
CA LYS A 19 -4.11 13.61 8.72
C LYS A 19 -5.54 13.35 9.21
N GLY A 20 -5.70 12.57 10.27
CA GLY A 20 -7.03 12.26 10.82
C GLY A 20 -7.80 11.18 10.04
N VAL A 21 -7.15 10.54 9.07
CA VAL A 21 -7.71 9.42 8.32
C VAL A 21 -6.93 8.16 8.69
N SER A 22 -7.66 7.10 9.06
CA SER A 22 -7.06 5.78 9.30
C SER A 22 -7.12 4.97 8.02
N TYR A 23 -6.03 4.27 7.68
CA TYR A 23 -5.90 3.47 6.48
C TYR A 23 -5.53 2.03 6.83
N TRP A 24 -6.10 1.08 6.10
CA TRP A 24 -5.82 -0.33 6.20
C TRP A 24 -5.56 -0.91 4.81
N LEU A 25 -4.46 -1.65 4.68
CA LEU A 25 -4.19 -2.43 3.48
C LEU A 25 -4.80 -3.82 3.67
N LEU A 26 -5.77 -4.16 2.83
CA LEU A 26 -6.55 -5.39 2.93
C LEU A 26 -6.41 -6.22 1.65
N TYR A 27 -6.29 -7.53 1.81
CA TYR A 27 -6.41 -8.48 0.70
C TYR A 27 -7.86 -8.95 0.58
N ASN A 28 -8.49 -8.71 -0.57
CA ASN A 28 -9.84 -9.20 -0.85
C ASN A 28 -9.78 -10.60 -1.48
N MET A 29 -10.22 -11.61 -0.72
CA MET A 29 -10.18 -13.01 -1.16
C MET A 29 -11.11 -13.34 -2.34
N TRP A 30 -12.14 -12.53 -2.60
CA TRP A 30 -13.09 -12.73 -3.71
C TRP A 30 -12.55 -12.19 -5.03
N THR A 31 -12.01 -10.98 -5.01
CA THR A 31 -11.46 -10.34 -6.21
C THR A 31 -10.01 -10.74 -6.45
N TRP A 32 -9.33 -11.29 -5.44
CA TRP A 32 -7.88 -11.54 -5.44
C TRP A 32 -7.12 -10.24 -5.72
N GLU A 33 -7.67 -9.12 -5.21
CA GLU A 33 -7.11 -7.80 -5.35
C GLU A 33 -6.86 -7.20 -3.97
N ASP A 34 -5.76 -6.49 -3.86
CA ASP A 34 -5.45 -5.70 -2.70
C ASP A 34 -6.13 -4.33 -2.80
N ILE A 35 -6.74 -3.91 -1.69
CA ILE A 35 -7.52 -2.68 -1.58
C ILE A 35 -7.11 -1.93 -0.32
N ILE A 36 -7.15 -0.59 -0.39
CA ILE A 36 -6.93 0.24 0.78
C ILE A 36 -8.29 0.71 1.27
N TYR A 37 -8.64 0.31 2.48
CA TYR A 37 -9.76 0.91 3.21
C TYR A 37 -9.28 2.14 3.94
N LEU A 38 -10.16 3.13 4.03
CA LEU A 38 -9.93 4.27 4.89
C LEU A 38 -11.18 4.65 5.66
N PHE A 39 -10.94 5.25 6.82
CA PHE A 39 -11.96 5.82 7.68
C PHE A 39 -11.59 7.27 7.95
N ASP A 40 -12.44 8.18 7.48
CA ASP A 40 -12.31 9.60 7.76
C ASP A 40 -12.91 9.89 9.13
N MET A 41 -12.08 10.31 10.10
CA MET A 41 -12.56 10.58 11.46
C MET A 41 -13.32 11.91 11.57
N HIS A 42 -13.26 12.78 10.56
CA HIS A 42 -14.01 14.03 10.55
C HIS A 42 -15.45 13.81 10.09
N ASP A 43 -15.61 13.11 8.97
CA ASP A 43 -16.93 12.84 8.37
C ASP A 43 -17.54 11.53 8.89
N GLU A 44 -16.77 10.73 9.64
CA GLU A 44 -17.14 9.39 10.13
C GLU A 44 -17.54 8.42 9.01
N GLU A 45 -16.95 8.58 7.82
CA GLU A 45 -17.25 7.80 6.62
C GLU A 45 -16.13 6.82 6.26
N PHE A 46 -16.54 5.64 5.76
CA PHE A 46 -15.63 4.65 5.19
C PHE A 46 -15.56 4.80 3.67
N HIS A 47 -14.35 4.74 3.14
CA HIS A 47 -14.11 4.75 1.71
C HIS A 47 -13.07 3.69 1.33
N THR A 48 -12.97 3.43 0.04
CA THR A 48 -11.94 2.57 -0.53
C THR A 48 -11.13 3.33 -1.56
N ILE A 49 -9.83 3.02 -1.63
CA ILE A 49 -8.92 3.56 -2.64
C ILE A 49 -8.23 2.39 -3.33
N PRO A 50 -8.17 2.38 -4.67
CA PRO A 50 -7.37 1.39 -5.38
C PRO A 50 -5.88 1.60 -5.14
N LEU A 51 -5.11 0.52 -5.17
CA LEU A 51 -3.67 0.58 -5.33
C LEU A 51 -3.27 1.22 -6.67
N PRO A 52 -2.01 1.68 -6.81
CA PRO A 52 -1.49 2.17 -8.09
C PRO A 52 -1.82 1.22 -9.26
N ASP A 53 -2.29 1.77 -10.39
CA ASP A 53 -2.86 1.01 -11.53
C ASP A 53 -1.98 -0.10 -12.11
N LYS A 54 -0.67 0.02 -11.94
CA LYS A 54 0.29 -0.98 -12.39
C LYS A 54 0.22 -2.28 -11.57
N PHE A 55 -0.34 -2.24 -10.37
CA PHE A 55 -0.49 -3.40 -9.48
C PHE A 55 -1.81 -4.14 -9.69
N ARG A 56 -2.89 -3.44 -10.09
CA ARG A 56 -4.19 -4.08 -10.37
C ARG A 56 -4.16 -5.05 -11.55
N ARG A 57 -3.19 -4.92 -12.47
CA ARG A 57 -3.24 -5.56 -13.79
C ARG A 57 -2.57 -6.92 -13.87
N SER A 58 -1.93 -7.37 -12.81
CA SER A 58 -1.06 -8.53 -12.91
C SER A 58 -1.53 -9.64 -11.98
N LYS A 59 -2.33 -10.57 -12.51
CA LYS A 59 -2.78 -11.82 -11.85
C LYS A 59 -1.64 -12.71 -11.28
N ASN A 60 -0.39 -12.30 -11.46
CA ASN A 60 0.82 -13.00 -11.07
C ASN A 60 1.59 -12.31 -9.94
N TYR A 61 1.11 -11.19 -9.42
CA TYR A 61 1.74 -10.47 -8.32
C TYR A 61 0.73 -10.45 -7.18
N VAL A 62 0.98 -11.29 -6.19
CA VAL A 62 0.33 -11.18 -4.88
C VAL A 62 1.15 -10.17 -4.10
N LEU A 63 0.51 -9.26 -3.37
CA LEU A 63 1.25 -8.44 -2.42
C LEU A 63 2.04 -9.34 -1.49
N ASP A 64 3.35 -9.08 -1.43
CA ASP A 64 4.21 -9.74 -0.45
C ASP A 64 3.77 -9.35 0.96
N GLU A 65 4.01 -10.22 1.95
CA GLU A 65 3.75 -9.97 3.38
C GLU A 65 4.47 -8.69 3.88
N ASP A 66 5.49 -8.29 3.16
CA ASP A 66 6.30 -7.10 3.42
C ASP A 66 5.71 -5.80 2.85
N THR A 67 4.68 -5.88 2.00
CA THR A 67 3.96 -4.69 1.55
C THR A 67 3.33 -3.99 2.75
N SER A 68 3.53 -2.68 2.84
CA SER A 68 3.08 -1.93 4.01
C SER A 68 2.72 -0.49 3.67
N LEU A 69 1.81 0.07 4.47
CA LEU A 69 1.51 1.49 4.47
C LEU A 69 2.35 2.20 5.53
N THR A 70 2.79 3.41 5.22
CA THR A 70 3.49 4.29 6.15
C THR A 70 3.07 5.73 5.90
N GLN A 71 3.45 6.62 6.82
CA GLN A 71 3.36 8.06 6.61
C GLN A 71 4.71 8.60 6.10
N LEU A 72 4.68 9.47 5.09
CA LEU A 72 5.83 10.24 4.63
C LEU A 72 5.41 11.70 4.45
N ASN A 73 6.03 12.63 5.19
CA ASN A 73 5.78 14.07 5.09
C ASN A 73 4.28 14.44 5.08
N GLU A 74 3.53 13.86 6.02
CA GLU A 74 2.07 14.02 6.14
C GLU A 74 1.25 13.54 4.93
N SER A 75 1.83 12.70 4.09
CA SER A 75 1.14 11.98 3.02
C SER A 75 1.18 10.48 3.30
N LEU A 76 0.14 9.78 2.84
CA LEU A 76 0.13 8.33 2.86
C LEU A 76 1.16 7.81 1.85
N ALA A 77 1.96 6.84 2.26
CA ALA A 77 2.90 6.16 1.40
C ALA A 77 2.72 4.64 1.48
N LEU A 78 3.09 3.98 0.40
CA LEU A 78 3.03 2.54 0.22
C LEU A 78 4.44 2.05 -0.11
N PHE A 79 4.96 1.14 0.70
CA PHE A 79 6.09 0.28 0.32
C PHE A 79 5.54 -0.92 -0.41
N TYR A 80 5.95 -1.07 -1.66
CA TYR A 80 5.55 -2.17 -2.51
C TYR A 80 6.73 -3.08 -2.79
N HIS A 81 6.48 -4.37 -2.58
CA HIS A 81 7.40 -5.47 -2.76
C HIS A 81 6.92 -6.31 -3.95
N PRO A 82 7.44 -6.07 -5.16
CA PRO A 82 7.10 -6.92 -6.30
C PRO A 82 7.75 -8.29 -6.08
N THR A 83 6.94 -9.28 -5.75
CA THR A 83 7.38 -10.68 -5.81
C THR A 83 6.78 -11.30 -7.05
N ASP A 84 7.63 -11.57 -8.05
CA ASP A 84 7.20 -12.35 -9.20
C ASP A 84 7.08 -13.84 -8.82
N LYS A 85 6.36 -14.60 -9.65
CA LYS A 85 6.22 -16.06 -9.49
C LYS A 85 7.54 -16.84 -9.46
N TYR A 86 8.66 -16.22 -9.84
CA TYR A 86 9.99 -16.81 -9.86
C TYR A 86 10.85 -16.39 -8.67
N LYS A 87 10.28 -15.61 -7.73
CA LYS A 87 10.98 -15.04 -6.57
C LYS A 87 12.23 -14.27 -6.98
N THR A 88 12.21 -13.60 -8.14
CA THR A 88 13.30 -12.72 -8.52
C THR A 88 13.27 -11.50 -7.61
N VAL A 89 14.45 -11.13 -7.11
CA VAL A 89 14.57 -9.98 -6.21
C VAL A 89 14.36 -8.73 -7.05
N SER A 90 13.17 -8.14 -6.94
CA SER A 90 12.81 -6.91 -7.64
C SER A 90 13.11 -5.70 -6.78
N PRO A 91 13.30 -4.51 -7.39
CA PRO A 91 13.44 -3.28 -6.63
C PRO A 91 12.21 -3.03 -5.77
N ILE A 92 12.44 -2.59 -4.54
CA ILE A 92 11.37 -2.14 -3.65
C ILE A 92 10.92 -0.78 -4.13
N GLU A 93 9.63 -0.58 -4.29
CA GLU A 93 9.10 0.66 -4.80
C GLU A 93 8.31 1.38 -3.74
N MET A 94 8.54 2.67 -3.61
CA MET A 94 7.75 3.51 -2.74
C MET A 94 6.82 4.38 -3.57
N TRP A 95 5.56 4.42 -3.17
CA TRP A 95 4.50 5.20 -3.79
C TRP A 95 3.93 6.16 -2.77
N VAL A 96 3.68 7.40 -3.16
CA VAL A 96 3.11 8.43 -2.29
C VAL A 96 1.76 8.84 -2.87
N MET A 97 0.77 8.88 -2.00
CA MET A 97 -0.56 9.38 -2.33
C MET A 97 -0.53 10.90 -2.31
N TYR A 98 -1.11 11.49 -3.33
CA TYR A 98 -1.36 12.92 -3.42
C TYR A 98 -2.78 13.16 -3.92
N GLU A 99 -3.28 14.36 -3.68
CA GLU A 99 -4.59 14.79 -4.15
C GLU A 99 -4.39 15.70 -5.38
N SER A 100 -5.12 15.42 -6.45
CA SER A 100 -5.12 16.26 -7.64
C SER A 100 -5.83 17.59 -7.36
N SER A 101 -5.68 18.56 -8.27
CA SER A 101 -6.44 19.81 -8.21
C SER A 101 -7.97 19.62 -8.24
N GLU A 102 -8.43 18.43 -8.66
CA GLU A 102 -9.84 18.06 -8.74
C GLU A 102 -10.31 17.28 -7.50
N GLY A 103 -9.47 17.12 -6.47
CA GLY A 103 -9.78 16.35 -5.27
C GLY A 103 -9.64 14.83 -5.44
N GLN A 104 -9.07 14.37 -6.56
CA GLN A 104 -8.90 12.94 -6.79
C GLN A 104 -7.63 12.44 -6.09
N LYS A 105 -7.75 11.39 -5.29
CA LYS A 105 -6.61 10.70 -4.68
C LYS A 105 -5.88 9.87 -5.74
N CYS A 106 -4.64 10.22 -6.00
CA CYS A 106 -3.76 9.61 -7.00
C CYS A 106 -2.46 9.11 -6.36
N TRP A 107 -1.79 8.20 -7.06
CA TRP A 107 -0.51 7.66 -6.62
C TRP A 107 0.62 8.08 -7.57
N SER A 108 1.74 8.52 -6.99
CA SER A 108 2.98 8.76 -7.75
C SER A 108 4.11 7.91 -7.21
N LYS A 109 4.99 7.44 -8.11
CA LYS A 109 6.22 6.76 -7.70
C LYS A 109 7.16 7.77 -7.07
N PHE A 110 7.55 7.53 -5.81
CA PHE A 110 8.49 8.38 -5.10
C PHE A 110 9.93 7.92 -5.30
N LEU A 111 10.21 6.63 -5.08
CA LEU A 111 11.54 6.05 -5.29
C LEU A 111 11.49 4.57 -5.63
N SER A 112 12.63 4.05 -6.06
CA SER A 112 12.90 2.63 -6.32
C SER A 112 14.22 2.29 -5.64
N ILE A 113 14.26 1.25 -4.81
CA ILE A 113 15.46 0.78 -4.13
C ILE A 113 15.85 -0.56 -4.73
N ASP A 114 16.98 -0.57 -5.44
CA ASP A 114 17.50 -1.83 -5.98
C ASP A 114 17.98 -2.74 -4.84
N PRO A 115 17.85 -4.07 -4.99
CA PRO A 115 18.31 -5.00 -3.98
C PRO A 115 19.82 -4.90 -3.78
N ILE A 116 20.26 -4.62 -2.55
CA ILE A 116 21.69 -4.47 -2.25
C ILE A 116 22.33 -5.86 -2.22
N GLY A 117 23.17 -6.14 -3.23
CA GLY A 117 23.89 -7.40 -3.34
C GLY A 117 23.02 -8.62 -3.68
N GLY A 118 21.82 -8.39 -4.26
CA GLY A 118 20.87 -9.47 -4.56
C GLY A 118 20.22 -10.09 -3.32
N ILE A 119 20.37 -9.45 -2.15
CA ILE A 119 19.75 -9.87 -0.90
C ILE A 119 18.41 -9.13 -0.78
N TYR A 120 17.36 -9.90 -0.51
CA TYR A 120 16.05 -9.37 -0.17
C TYR A 120 16.14 -8.64 1.18
N ARG A 121 15.73 -7.37 1.21
CA ARG A 121 15.67 -6.56 2.43
C ARG A 121 14.30 -5.93 2.54
N THR A 122 13.80 -5.78 3.76
CA THR A 122 12.45 -5.25 4.00
C THR A 122 12.53 -3.88 4.66
N PRO A 123 11.95 -2.81 4.08
CA PRO A 123 11.78 -1.54 4.74
C PRO A 123 10.87 -1.75 5.94
N ILE A 124 11.36 -1.39 7.11
CA ILE A 124 10.61 -1.51 8.35
C ILE A 124 9.80 -0.23 8.57
N LEU A 125 10.48 0.91 8.57
CA LEU A 125 9.91 2.23 8.84
C LEU A 125 10.87 3.35 8.46
N PHE A 126 10.33 4.56 8.28
CA PHE A 126 11.15 5.77 8.25
C PHE A 126 11.59 6.15 9.66
N TRP A 127 12.91 6.23 9.88
CA TRP A 127 13.47 6.66 11.16
C TRP A 127 13.50 8.20 11.22
N LYS A 128 13.80 8.86 10.09
CA LYS A 128 13.70 10.32 9.87
C LYS A 128 12.99 10.58 8.53
N SER A 129 12.65 11.84 8.23
CA SER A 129 11.95 12.25 7.00
C SER A 129 12.62 11.75 5.70
N ASP A 130 13.91 11.45 5.75
CA ASP A 130 14.77 11.08 4.64
C ASP A 130 15.58 9.79 4.86
N GLU A 131 15.48 9.15 6.03
CA GLU A 131 16.23 7.94 6.38
C GLU A 131 15.30 6.72 6.54
N LEU A 132 15.59 5.66 5.79
CA LEU A 132 14.83 4.40 5.79
C LEU A 132 15.56 3.29 6.53
N LEU A 133 14.89 2.65 7.50
CA LEU A 133 15.40 1.47 8.19
C LEU A 133 15.02 0.21 7.40
N MET A 134 16.01 -0.64 7.10
CA MET A 134 15.85 -1.89 6.34
C MET A 134 16.32 -3.08 7.18
N MET A 135 15.60 -4.21 7.14
CA MET A 135 16.01 -5.51 7.69
C MET A 135 16.55 -6.43 6.60
#